data_AF-A0A7K5PVX4-F1
#
_entry.id   AF-A0A7K5PVX4-F1
#
_cell.length_a   1.000
_cell.length_b   1.000
_cell.length_c   1.000
_cell.angle_alpha   90.00
_cell.angle_beta   90.00
_cell.angle_gamma   90.00
#
_symmetry.space_group_name_H-M   'P 1'
#
loop_
_entity.id
_entity.type
_entity.pdbx_description
1 polymer ?
#
loop_
_entity_poly.entity_id
_entity_poly.type
_entity_poly.pdbx_seq_one_letter_code
_entity_poly.pdbx_strand_id
1 'polypeptide(L)'
;APTDSRLRPDQRLMESGRWDEANVEKQRLEEKQRAVRRRREAEAVEALEEGKDYEGYIPLWFERKVDAVTGELICVYKGGYWEAKDKQDWSVCPDIF
;
A
#
# COMPACT_ATOMS: atom_id res chain seq x y z
N ALA A 1 7.14 -5.01 -10.08
CA ALA A 1 7.19 -4.31 -8.78
C ALA A 1 7.14 -5.34 -7.66
N PRO A 2 7.87 -5.12 -6.55
CA PRO A 2 7.86 -6.00 -5.37
C PRO A 2 6.50 -6.03 -4.66
N THR A 3 5.61 -5.08 -4.94
CA THR A 3 4.25 -4.99 -4.39
C THR A 3 3.18 -5.72 -5.24
N ASP A 4 3.58 -6.43 -6.29
CA ASP A 4 2.66 -7.16 -7.18
C ASP A 4 2.03 -8.37 -6.47
N SER A 5 0.72 -8.58 -6.61
CA SER A 5 0.00 -9.66 -5.93
C SER A 5 0.50 -11.06 -6.29
N ARG A 6 1.16 -11.26 -7.44
CA ARG A 6 1.77 -12.55 -7.78
C ARG A 6 2.93 -12.93 -6.86
N LEU A 7 3.48 -11.98 -6.12
CA LEU A 7 4.58 -12.19 -5.17
C LEU A 7 4.08 -12.36 -3.73
N ARG A 8 2.77 -12.24 -3.49
CA ARG A 8 2.16 -12.31 -2.18
C ARG A 8 2.29 -13.73 -1.57
N PRO A 9 3.02 -13.93 -0.46
CA PRO A 9 3.47 -15.26 -0.02
C PRO A 9 2.35 -16.15 0.50
N ASP A 10 1.41 -15.62 1.29
CA ASP A 10 0.23 -16.35 1.79
C ASP A 10 -0.63 -16.88 0.63
N GLN A 11 -0.87 -16.06 -0.39
CA GLN A 11 -1.62 -16.47 -1.58
C GLN A 11 -0.90 -17.58 -2.36
N ARG A 12 0.42 -17.48 -2.58
CA ARG A 12 1.18 -18.51 -3.29
C ARG A 12 1.23 -19.85 -2.55
N LEU A 13 1.35 -19.82 -1.23
CA LEU A 13 1.31 -21.02 -0.40
C LEU A 13 -0.07 -21.69 -0.48
N MET A 14 -1.14 -20.90 -0.46
CA MET A 14 -2.49 -21.39 -0.65
C MET A 14 -2.71 -22.02 -2.03
N GLU A 15 -2.25 -21.36 -3.10
CA GLU A 15 -2.26 -21.90 -4.49
C GLU A 15 -1.47 -23.20 -4.61
N SER A 16 -0.46 -23.41 -3.75
CA SER A 16 0.35 -24.64 -3.68
C SER A 16 -0.23 -25.71 -2.73
N GLY A 17 -1.41 -25.47 -2.13
CA GLY A 17 -2.05 -26.38 -1.19
C GLY A 17 -1.42 -26.44 0.21
N ARG A 18 -0.51 -25.51 0.54
CA ARG A 18 0.20 -25.42 1.84
C ARG A 18 -0.58 -24.53 2.80
N TRP A 19 -1.75 -25.00 3.24
CA TRP A 19 -2.73 -24.22 4.00
C TRP A 19 -2.23 -23.69 5.34
N ASP A 20 -1.55 -24.52 6.13
CA ASP A 20 -1.06 -24.12 7.46
C ASP A 20 -0.03 -22.98 7.35
N GLU A 21 0.90 -23.11 6.40
CA GLU A 21 1.92 -22.09 6.15
C GLU A 21 1.31 -20.81 5.56
N ALA A 22 0.31 -20.94 4.67
CA ALA A 22 -0.43 -19.80 4.15
C ALA A 22 -1.10 -19.01 5.28
N ASN A 23 -1.66 -19.68 6.29
CA ASN A 23 -2.28 -19.03 7.44
C ASN A 23 -1.26 -18.30 8.32
N VAL A 24 -0.08 -18.89 8.52
CA VAL A 24 1.03 -18.22 9.25
C VAL A 24 1.48 -16.96 8.51
N GLU A 25 1.74 -17.07 7.21
CA GLU A 25 2.13 -15.91 6.39
C GLU A 25 1.04 -14.83 6.36
N LYS A 26 -0.23 -15.23 6.27
CA LYS A 26 -1.36 -14.30 6.33
C LYS A 26 -1.35 -13.49 7.62
N GLN A 27 -1.18 -14.15 8.77
CA GLN A 27 -1.11 -13.45 10.07
C GLN A 27 0.05 -12.46 10.11
N ARG A 28 1.25 -12.87 9.66
CA ARG A 28 2.43 -12.00 9.59
C ARG A 28 2.17 -10.74 8.74
N LEU A 29 1.60 -10.91 7.55
CA LEU A 29 1.29 -9.81 6.64
C LEU A 29 0.26 -8.84 7.22
N GLU A 30 -0.84 -9.36 7.75
CA GLU A 30 -1.90 -8.53 8.33
C GLU A 30 -1.42 -7.79 9.58
N GLU A 31 -0.58 -8.42 10.41
CA GLU A 31 0.03 -7.78 11.58
C GLU A 31 0.99 -6.67 11.18
N LYS A 32 1.85 -6.90 10.17
CA LYS A 32 2.73 -5.87 9.58
C LYS A 32 1.90 -4.68 9.10
N GLN A 33 0.81 -4.91 8.37
CA GLN A 33 -0.07 -3.84 7.90
C GLN A 33 -0.78 -3.11 9.05
N ARG A 34 -1.28 -3.84 10.06
CA ARG A 34 -1.91 -3.26 11.26
C ARG A 34 -0.93 -2.40 12.06
N ALA A 35 0.32 -2.82 12.19
CA ALA A 35 1.37 -2.04 12.87
C ALA A 35 1.65 -0.71 12.15
N VAL A 36 1.81 -0.74 10.82
CA VAL A 36 2.01 0.47 10.01
C VAL A 36 0.81 1.42 10.12
N ARG A 37 -0.41 0.88 10.11
CA ARG A 37 -1.63 1.71 10.27
C ARG A 37 -1.67 2.39 11.63
N ARG A 38 -1.45 1.65 12.73
CA ARG A 38 -1.42 2.22 14.09
C ARG A 38 -0.38 3.33 14.23
N ARG A 39 0.81 3.15 13.63
CA ARG A 39 1.85 4.17 13.63
C ARG A 39 1.38 5.45 12.93
N ARG A 40 0.79 5.33 11.74
CA ARG A 40 0.26 6.49 11.00
C ARG A 40 -0.87 7.20 11.74
N GLU A 41 -1.76 6.44 12.38
CA GLU A 41 -2.83 6.98 13.21
C GLU A 41 -2.25 7.78 14.40
N ALA A 42 -1.20 7.26 15.06
CA ALA A 42 -0.52 7.98 16.15
C ALA A 42 0.17 9.27 15.64
N GLU A 43 0.90 9.19 14.52
CA GLU A 43 1.54 10.37 13.90
C GLU A 43 0.50 11.44 13.52
N ALA A 44 -0.69 11.04 13.07
CA ALA A 44 -1.77 11.96 12.75
C ALA A 44 -2.36 12.66 14.00
N VAL A 45 -2.49 11.93 15.11
CA VAL A 45 -2.95 12.49 16.39
C VAL A 45 -1.93 13.48 16.94
N GLU A 46 -0.65 13.12 16.94
CA GLU A 46 0.44 14.00 17.38
C GLU A 46 0.50 15.29 16.55
N ALA A 47 0.40 15.20 15.22
CA ALA A 47 0.36 16.36 14.36
C ALA A 47 -0.86 17.27 14.67
N LEU A 48 -2.03 16.70 14.92
CA LEU A 48 -3.23 17.44 15.31
C LEU A 48 -3.05 18.18 16.64
N GLU A 49 -2.46 17.53 17.65
CA GLU A 49 -2.17 18.12 18.96
C GLU A 49 -1.16 19.27 18.86
N GLU A 50 -0.18 19.16 17.96
CA GLU A 50 0.81 20.20 17.68
C GLU A 50 0.31 21.29 16.72
N GLY A 51 -0.91 21.17 16.20
CA GLY A 51 -1.48 22.09 15.20
C GLY A 51 -0.76 22.06 13.84
N LYS A 52 -0.13 20.94 13.50
CA LYS A 52 0.55 20.70 12.22
C LYS A 52 -0.37 19.96 11.25
N ASP A 53 -0.22 20.26 9.97
CA ASP A 53 -0.88 19.50 8.91
C ASP A 53 -0.26 18.09 8.79
N TYR A 54 -1.11 17.06 8.75
CA TYR A 54 -0.70 15.67 8.54
C TYR A 54 -1.12 15.20 7.15
N GLU A 55 -0.12 14.92 6.31
CA GLU A 55 -0.37 14.31 5.01
C GLU A 55 -0.49 12.79 5.19
N GLY A 56 -1.72 12.29 5.07
CA GLY A 56 -2.01 10.87 5.21
C GLY A 56 -1.40 10.00 4.11
N TYR A 57 -1.69 8.70 4.13
CA TYR A 57 -1.16 7.78 3.12
C TYR A 57 -1.64 8.13 1.70
N ILE A 58 -0.67 8.30 0.80
CA ILE A 58 -0.87 8.55 -0.64
C ILE A 58 -0.41 7.33 -1.43
N PRO A 59 -1.26 6.75 -2.29
CA PRO A 59 -0.87 5.66 -3.19
C PRO A 59 0.28 6.05 -4.12
N LEU A 60 1.18 5.10 -4.40
CA LEU A 60 2.41 5.39 -5.14
C LEU A 60 2.17 5.72 -6.62
N TRP A 61 1.20 5.07 -7.26
CA TRP A 61 0.98 5.15 -8.72
C TRP A 61 -0.29 5.91 -9.13
N PHE A 62 -1.11 6.29 -8.15
CA PHE A 62 -2.39 6.95 -8.36
C PHE A 62 -2.55 8.11 -7.40
N GLU A 63 -3.30 9.12 -7.81
CA GLU A 63 -3.71 10.24 -6.99
C GLU A 63 -5.23 10.32 -6.91
N ARG A 64 -5.74 10.85 -5.79
CA ARG A 64 -7.16 11.10 -5.61
C ARG A 64 -7.50 12.48 -6.16
N LYS A 65 -8.50 12.56 -7.04
CA LYS A 65 -9.00 13.81 -7.64
C LYS A 65 -10.53 13.82 -7.61
N VAL A 66 -11.12 15.01 -7.61
CA VAL A 66 -12.57 15.18 -7.77
C VAL A 66 -12.86 15.26 -9.26
N ASP A 67 -13.74 14.42 -9.76
CA ASP A 67 -14.21 14.47 -11.13
C ASP A 67 -15.01 15.76 -11.37
N ALA A 68 -14.64 16.51 -12.41
CA ALA A 68 -15.25 17.82 -12.67
C ALA A 68 -16.70 17.73 -13.17
N VAL A 69 -17.14 16.57 -13.65
CA VAL A 69 -18.48 16.35 -14.22
C VAL A 69 -19.42 15.75 -13.18
N THR A 70 -18.98 14.69 -12.50
CA THR A 70 -19.81 13.97 -11.53
C THR A 70 -19.66 14.48 -10.10
N GLY A 71 -18.57 15.20 -9.79
CA GLY A 71 -18.23 15.60 -8.43
C GLY A 71 -17.73 14.44 -7.55
N GLU A 72 -17.55 13.25 -8.11
CA GLU A 72 -17.12 12.07 -7.38
C GLU A 72 -15.61 12.04 -7.19
N LEU A 73 -15.17 11.37 -6.12
CA LEU A 73 -13.77 11.21 -5.81
C LEU A 73 -13.20 10.00 -6.58
N ILE A 74 -12.36 10.28 -7.57
CA ILE A 74 -11.76 9.31 -8.49
C ILE A 74 -10.27 9.10 -8.22
N CYS A 75 -9.77 7.92 -8.58
CA CYS A 75 -8.35 7.58 -8.54
C CYS A 75 -7.76 7.68 -9.94
N VAL A 76 -6.91 8.67 -10.19
CA VAL A 76 -6.30 8.94 -11.49
C VAL A 76 -4.87 8.41 -11.50
N TYR A 77 -4.49 7.72 -12.58
CA TYR A 77 -3.12 7.29 -12.78
C TYR A 77 -2.21 8.52 -12.96
N LYS A 78 -1.19 8.66 -12.11
CA LYS A 78 -0.31 9.84 -12.13
C LYS A 78 1.00 9.63 -12.93
N GLY A 79 1.19 8.45 -13.52
CA GLY A 79 2.46 8.06 -14.15
C GLY A 79 3.43 7.38 -13.20
N GLY A 80 4.61 7.02 -13.71
CA GLY A 80 5.74 6.48 -12.96
C GLY A 80 5.80 4.96 -12.91
N TYR A 81 4.66 4.26 -12.94
CA TYR A 81 4.66 2.78 -12.86
C TYR A 81 5.34 2.14 -14.08
N TRP A 82 4.98 2.55 -15.29
CA TRP A 82 5.50 1.91 -16.51
C TRP A 82 6.96 2.32 -16.76
N GLU A 83 7.34 3.54 -16.38
CA GLU A 83 8.71 4.03 -16.43
C GLU A 83 9.62 3.30 -15.42
N ALA A 84 9.13 3.10 -14.19
CA ALA A 84 9.79 2.24 -13.20
C ALA A 84 9.92 0.80 -13.69
N LYS A 85 8.88 0.28 -14.36
CA LYS A 85 8.88 -1.06 -14.96
C LYS A 85 9.92 -1.18 -16.07
N ASP A 86 9.98 -0.22 -16.98
CA ASP A 86 10.93 -0.22 -18.09
C ASP A 86 12.38 -0.19 -17.58
N LYS A 87 12.65 0.65 -16.57
CA LYS A 87 13.97 0.76 -15.93
C LYS A 87 14.29 -0.36 -14.95
N GLN A 88 13.32 -1.23 -14.62
CA GLN A 88 13.39 -2.18 -13.50
C GLN A 88 13.76 -1.53 -12.16
N ASP A 89 13.45 -0.24 -12.00
CA ASP A 89 13.74 0.50 -10.77
C ASP A 89 12.50 0.53 -9.88
N TRP A 90 12.56 -0.23 -8.79
CA TRP A 90 11.50 -0.33 -7.81
C TRP A 90 11.87 0.31 -6.47
N SER A 91 12.91 1.15 -6.42
CA SER A 91 13.40 1.79 -5.19
C SER A 91 12.32 2.57 -4.43
N VAL A 92 11.34 3.10 -5.15
CA VAL A 92 10.20 3.84 -4.59
C VAL A 92 9.10 2.94 -4.01
N CYS A 93 9.14 1.62 -4.27
CA CYS A 93 8.12 0.70 -3.78
C CYS A 93 8.36 0.34 -2.30
N PRO A 94 7.33 0.41 -1.45
CA PRO A 94 7.45 -0.03 -0.07
C PRO A 94 7.54 -1.55 0.03
N ASP A 95 8.15 -2.03 1.10
CA ASP A 95 8.12 -3.45 1.48
C ASP A 95 6.82 -3.77 2.25
N ILE A 96 5.92 -4.50 1.59
CA ILE A 96 4.58 -4.82 2.11
C ILE A 96 4.31 -6.31 2.27
N PHE A 97 5.25 -7.16 1.84
CA PHE A 97 5.15 -8.61 2.01
C PHE A 97 6.02 -9.12 3.15
#